data_AF-A0A3E0R283-F1
#
_entry.id   AF-A0A3E0R283-F1
#
_cell.length_a   1.000
_cell.length_b   1.000
_cell.length_c   1.000
_cell.angle_alpha   90.00
_cell.angle_beta   90.00
_cell.angle_gamma   90.00
#
_symmetry.space_group_name_H-M   'P 1'
#
loop_
_entity.id
_entity.type
_entity.pdbx_description
1 polymer ?
#
loop_
_entity_poly.entity_id
_entity_poly.type
_entity_poly.pdbx_seq_one_letter_code
_entity_poly.pdbx_strand_id
1 'polypeptide(L)'
;MTTYVIKGQNWEKEVEIDESIFETNYSASVEAATRLIENNKDFDKSHTIGVFLEAYKKSDGDLGDSHCFLKTSEVLRNASLYDSADFVEKLYK
;
A
#
# COMPACT_ATOMS: atom_id res chain seq x y z
N MET A 1 -3.00 5.55 -17.27
CA MET A 1 -2.13 5.55 -16.08
C MET A 1 -2.68 6.56 -15.09
N THR A 2 -2.90 6.14 -13.85
CA THR A 2 -3.34 6.97 -12.72
C THR A 2 -2.24 6.95 -11.65
N THR A 3 -1.89 8.11 -11.13
CA THR A 3 -0.91 8.23 -10.05
C THR A 3 -1.59 8.02 -8.70
N TYR A 4 -1.19 6.98 -8.00
CA TYR A 4 -1.54 6.74 -6.61
C TYR A 4 -0.45 7.28 -5.70
N VAL A 5 -0.89 7.80 -4.56
CA VAL A 5 -0.05 8.17 -3.44
C VAL A 5 -0.23 7.10 -2.37
N ILE A 6 0.88 6.49 -1.94
CA ILE A 6 0.91 5.51 -0.86
C ILE A 6 1.64 6.13 0.32
N LYS A 7 0.98 6.12 1.47
CA LYS A 7 1.46 6.77 2.69
C LYS A 7 1.53 5.75 3.82
N GLY A 8 2.72 5.66 4.41
CA GLY A 8 2.99 4.90 5.63
C GLY A 8 3.24 5.84 6.80
N GLN A 9 3.72 5.30 7.93
CA GLN A 9 3.78 6.04 9.19
C GLN A 9 4.63 7.34 9.15
N ASN A 10 5.70 7.39 8.34
CA ASN A 10 6.59 8.57 8.24
C ASN A 10 7.09 8.81 6.81
N TRP A 11 6.36 8.32 5.81
CA TRP A 11 6.77 8.45 4.42
C TRP A 11 5.55 8.43 3.51
N GLU A 12 5.72 9.05 2.36
CA GLU A 12 4.74 9.09 1.28
C GLU A 12 5.50 8.92 -0.03
N LYS A 13 4.96 8.10 -0.93
CA LYS A 13 5.55 7.85 -2.24
C LYS A 13 4.48 7.67 -3.31
N GLU A 14 4.83 8.04 -4.52
CA GLU A 14 3.93 7.95 -5.68
C GLU A 14 4.24 6.70 -6.52
N VAL A 15 3.18 6.12 -7.11
CA VAL A 15 3.27 4.98 -8.02
C VAL A 15 2.21 5.12 -9.12
N GLU A 16 2.57 4.76 -10.34
CA GLU A 16 1.63 4.77 -11.46
C GLU A 16 1.00 3.39 -11.66
N ILE A 17 -0.33 3.35 -11.70
CA ILE A 17 -1.12 2.14 -11.94
C ILE A 17 -2.01 2.35 -13.17
N ASP A 18 -2.17 1.28 -13.96
CA ASP A 18 -3.21 1.23 -14.97
C ASP A 18 -4.51 0.74 -14.31
N GLU A 19 -5.41 1.66 -13.96
CA GLU A 19 -6.67 1.30 -13.29
C GLU A 19 -7.61 0.48 -14.17
N SER A 20 -7.43 0.49 -15.50
CA SER A 20 -8.34 -0.18 -16.42
C SER A 20 -8.37 -1.72 -16.26
N ILE A 21 -7.37 -2.28 -15.59
CA ILE A 21 -7.26 -3.72 -15.33
C ILE A 21 -7.88 -4.16 -14.00
N PHE A 22 -8.39 -3.21 -13.20
CA PHE A 22 -8.95 -3.46 -11.88
C PHE A 22 -10.46 -3.14 -11.85
N GLU A 23 -11.23 -4.04 -11.25
CA GLU A 23 -12.68 -3.84 -11.11
C GLU A 23 -13.04 -2.80 -10.04
N THR A 24 -12.16 -2.57 -9.07
CA THR A 24 -12.41 -1.67 -7.95
C THR A 24 -11.21 -0.78 -7.64
N ASN A 25 -11.49 0.41 -7.11
CA ASN A 25 -10.44 1.30 -6.60
C ASN A 25 -9.63 0.63 -5.49
N TYR A 26 -10.25 -0.19 -4.65
CA TYR A 26 -9.54 -0.93 -3.60
C TYR A 26 -8.48 -1.87 -4.18
N SER A 27 -8.84 -2.66 -5.20
CA SER A 27 -7.90 -3.57 -5.88
C SER A 27 -6.74 -2.82 -6.53
N ALA A 28 -7.00 -1.68 -7.16
CA ALA A 28 -5.96 -0.81 -7.72
C ALA A 28 -5.06 -0.19 -6.64
N SER A 29 -5.62 0.22 -5.50
CA SER A 29 -4.87 0.72 -4.34
C SER A 29 -3.96 -0.36 -3.73
N VAL A 30 -4.44 -1.59 -3.62
CA VAL A 30 -3.65 -2.73 -3.14
C VAL A 30 -2.50 -3.02 -4.10
N GLU A 31 -2.74 -3.03 -5.41
CA GLU A 31 -1.68 -3.18 -6.41
C GLU A 31 -0.64 -2.05 -6.31
N ALA A 32 -1.11 -0.79 -6.21
CA ALA A 32 -0.25 0.38 -6.05
C ALA A 32 0.72 0.19 -4.89
N ALA A 33 0.20 -0.15 -3.71
CA ALA A 33 0.99 -0.42 -2.53
C ALA A 33 1.92 -1.63 -2.71
N THR A 34 1.45 -2.69 -3.36
CA THR A 34 2.25 -3.92 -3.59
C THR A 34 3.46 -3.63 -4.46
N ARG A 35 3.26 -2.99 -5.63
CA ARG A 35 4.37 -2.57 -6.51
C ARG A 35 5.35 -1.66 -5.81
N LEU A 36 4.85 -0.75 -4.99
CA LEU A 36 5.69 0.15 -4.24
C LEU A 36 6.61 -0.64 -3.28
N ILE A 37 6.07 -1.63 -2.58
CA ILE A 37 6.83 -2.49 -1.68
C ILE A 37 7.87 -3.32 -2.44
N GLU A 38 7.46 -4.00 -3.51
CA GLU A 38 8.35 -4.84 -4.32
C GLU A 38 9.55 -4.05 -4.89
N ASN A 39 9.32 -2.80 -5.27
CA ASN A 39 10.37 -1.93 -5.82
C ASN A 39 11.26 -1.27 -4.76
N ASN A 40 10.95 -1.40 -3.47
CA ASN A 40 11.69 -0.77 -2.39
C ASN A 40 12.17 -1.81 -1.37
N LYS A 41 13.41 -2.27 -1.55
CA LYS A 41 14.07 -3.28 -0.70
C LYS A 41 14.18 -2.90 0.79
N ASP A 42 14.02 -1.63 1.12
CA ASP A 42 14.07 -1.15 2.51
C ASP A 42 12.86 -1.59 3.35
N PHE A 43 11.75 -1.99 2.71
CA PHE A 43 10.53 -2.42 3.36
C PHE A 43 10.56 -3.85 3.91
N ASP A 44 11.60 -4.62 3.59
CA ASP A 44 11.83 -5.94 4.18
C ASP A 44 12.07 -5.85 5.70
N LYS A 45 12.41 -4.66 6.20
CA LYS A 45 12.46 -4.34 7.63
C LYS A 45 11.09 -3.81 8.05
N SER A 46 10.19 -4.72 8.42
CA SER A 46 8.80 -4.50 8.87
C SER A 46 8.53 -3.31 9.83
N HIS A 47 9.55 -2.76 10.49
CA HIS A 47 9.45 -1.62 11.41
C HIS A 47 9.19 -0.26 10.72
N THR A 48 9.32 -0.16 9.40
CA THR A 48 9.27 1.13 8.67
C THR A 48 7.92 1.44 8.02
N ILE A 49 7.05 0.44 7.83
CA ILE A 49 5.79 0.61 7.08
C ILE A 49 4.65 1.03 8.00
N GLY A 50 4.65 0.50 9.22
CA GLY A 50 3.54 0.64 10.15
C GLY A 50 2.51 -0.47 9.96
N VAL A 51 1.36 -0.24 10.57
CA VAL A 51 0.30 -1.23 10.74
C VAL A 51 -0.71 -1.10 9.59
N PHE A 52 -1.10 0.13 9.24
CA PHE A 52 -1.92 0.43 8.07
C PHE A 52 -1.15 1.27 7.06
N LEU A 53 -1.55 1.14 5.80
CA LEU A 53 -1.15 2.02 4.71
C LEU A 53 -2.37 2.82 4.25
N GLU A 54 -2.14 4.07 3.89
CA GLU A 54 -3.11 4.93 3.22
C GLU A 54 -2.80 4.94 1.72
N ALA A 55 -3.83 4.84 0.88
CA ALA A 55 -3.70 4.88 -0.57
C ALA A 55 -4.81 5.74 -1.18
N TYR A 56 -4.45 6.71 -2.01
CA TYR A 56 -5.42 7.58 -2.70
C TYR A 56 -4.89 8.03 -4.06
N LYS A 57 -5.79 8.40 -4.97
CA LYS A 57 -5.40 9.00 -6.25
C LYS A 57 -4.91 10.41 -6.00
N LYS A 58 -3.78 10.76 -6.60
CA LYS A 58 -3.20 12.12 -6.49
C LYS A 58 -4.17 13.21 -6.95
N SER A 59 -5.05 12.91 -7.91
CA SER A 59 -6.09 13.84 -8.40
C SER A 59 -7.16 14.18 -7.37
N ASP A 60 -7.47 13.24 -6.46
CA ASP A 60 -8.57 13.37 -5.52
C ASP A 60 -8.10 13.97 -4.20
N GLY A 61 -6.79 13.86 -3.92
CA GLY A 61 -6.15 14.36 -2.72
C GLY A 61 -6.30 13.43 -1.51
N ASP A 62 -5.57 13.76 -0.44
CA ASP A 62 -5.72 13.09 0.86
C ASP A 62 -7.15 13.36 1.37
N LEU A 63 -7.87 12.29 1.72
CA LEU A 63 -9.31 12.28 2.08
C LEU A 63 -10.30 12.45 0.92
N GLY A 64 -9.87 12.34 -0.34
CA GLY A 64 -10.76 12.27 -1.50
C GLY A 64 -11.54 10.94 -1.59
N ASP A 65 -12.46 10.84 -2.56
CA ASP A 65 -13.34 9.67 -2.73
C ASP A 65 -12.58 8.36 -3.00
N SER A 66 -11.34 8.43 -3.48
CA SER A 66 -10.48 7.25 -3.71
C SER A 66 -9.67 6.81 -2.49
N HIS A 67 -9.76 7.50 -1.35
CA HIS A 67 -8.94 7.17 -0.18
C HIS A 67 -9.31 5.80 0.41
N CYS A 68 -8.33 4.90 0.45
CA CYS A 68 -8.42 3.57 1.03
C CYS A 68 -7.43 3.41 2.19
N PHE A 69 -7.91 2.82 3.29
CA PHE A 69 -7.05 2.26 4.33
C PHE A 69 -6.78 0.79 4.02
N LEU A 70 -5.50 0.46 3.82
CA LEU A 70 -5.03 -0.88 3.48
C LEU A 70 -4.39 -1.54 4.70
N LYS A 71 -4.65 -2.83 4.88
CA LYS A 71 -3.93 -3.63 5.87
C LYS A 71 -2.54 -3.92 5.34
N THR A 72 -1.50 -3.49 6.07
CA THR A 72 -0.12 -3.70 5.62
C THR A 72 0.20 -5.18 5.45
N SER A 73 -0.35 -6.06 6.30
CA SER A 73 -0.14 -7.51 6.17
C SER A 73 -0.68 -8.09 4.86
N GLU A 74 -1.80 -7.58 4.34
CA GLU A 74 -2.37 -8.01 3.05
C GLU A 74 -1.46 -7.62 1.89
N VAL A 75 -1.00 -6.37 1.88
CA VAL A 75 -0.08 -5.87 0.85
C VAL A 75 1.25 -6.63 0.89
N LEU A 76 1.79 -6.88 2.08
CA LEU A 76 3.02 -7.66 2.25
C LEU A 76 2.88 -9.10 1.76
N ARG A 77 1.73 -9.77 1.99
CA ARG A 77 1.48 -11.11 1.46
C ARG A 77 1.42 -11.10 -0.07
N ASN A 78 0.81 -10.09 -0.68
CA ASN A 78 0.79 -9.94 -2.14
C ASN A 78 2.21 -9.74 -2.70
N ALA A 79 3.07 -8.99 -1.99
CA ALA A 79 4.47 -8.83 -2.30
C ALA A 79 5.36 -10.05 -1.93
N SER A 80 4.75 -11.18 -1.54
CA SER A 80 5.45 -12.40 -1.11
C SER A 80 6.34 -12.25 0.14
N LEU A 81 6.11 -11.23 0.97
CA LEU A 81 6.83 -10.95 2.23
C LEU A 81 6.08 -11.52 3.45
N TYR A 82 5.91 -12.85 3.48
CA TYR A 82 5.08 -13.54 4.47
C TYR A 82 5.53 -13.36 5.93
N ASP A 83 6.84 -13.45 6.21
CA ASP A 83 7.37 -13.30 7.57
C ASP A 83 7.11 -11.89 8.13
N SER A 84 7.28 -10.87 7.28
CA SER A 84 6.97 -9.47 7.61
C SER A 84 5.47 -9.27 7.81
N ALA A 85 4.62 -9.91 7.00
CA ALA A 85 3.17 -9.86 7.18
C ALA A 85 2.74 -10.48 8.52
N ASP A 86 3.28 -11.64 8.87
CA ASP A 86 2.99 -12.34 10.13
C ASP A 86 3.49 -11.56 11.36
N PHE A 87 4.62 -10.84 11.23
CA PHE A 87 5.08 -9.92 12.25
C PHE A 87 4.10 -8.76 12.46
N VAL A 88 3.67 -8.11 11.37
CA VAL A 88 2.73 -6.98 11.43
C VAL A 88 1.37 -7.41 12.01
N GLU A 89 0.86 -8.59 11.65
CA GLU A 89 -0.40 -9.12 12.22
C GLU A 89 -0.35 -9.29 13.75
N LYS A 90 0.82 -9.56 14.33
CA LYS A 90 0.97 -9.68 15.79
C LYS A 90 0.89 -8.33 16.51
N LEU A 91 1.17 -7.22 15.83
CA LEU A 91 1.10 -5.87 16.42
C LEU A 91 -0.33 -5.40 16.70
N TYR A 92 -1.34 -6.08 16.14
CA TYR A 92 -2.76 -5.78 16.32
C TYR A 92 -3.44 -6.53 17.47
N LYS A 93 -2.76 -7.52 18.07
CA LYS A 93 -3.32 -8.36 19.15
C LYS A 93 -3.07 -7.73 20.51
#